data_AF-A0A812Q286-F1
#
_entry.id   AF-A0A812Q286-F1
#
_cell.length_a   1.000
_cell.length_b   1.000
_cell.length_c   1.000
_cell.angle_alpha   90.00
_cell.angle_beta   90.00
_cell.angle_gamma   90.00
#
_symmetry.space_group_name_H-M   'P 1'
#
loop_
_entity.id
_entity.type
_entity.pdbx_description
1 polymer ?
#
loop_
_entity_poly.entity_id
_entity_poly.type
_entity_poly.pdbx_seq_one_letter_code
_entity_poly.pdbx_strand_id
1 'polypeptide(L)'
;VVAGGWQQDTHVKPAAETSEVRGVSQVFAHPAFSQEILFDSDFALLQLDRPVPETSCIGPACLPGDDFEGVGSMCEITGWGMQQSGGDLPSILQQAVVTTVAHDRCEANYAQANRTVTNSMICAAGTSGGGVVDACQGDSGGPLVCLHRDRFVIAGVTSWGLGCGDAHYPGVYSRVTAGLDWIRDVLAGRLKSPDRGRPQVDFKGRMWAVVTGPCGIDQDGCIHSSSFPRQYQSLEKC
;
A
#
# COMPACT_ATOMS: atom_id res chain seq x y z
N VAL A 1 6.35 -7.99 9.16
CA VAL A 1 5.70 -7.96 7.83
C VAL A 1 5.64 -9.39 7.31
N VAL A 2 4.52 -9.77 6.72
CA VAL A 2 4.36 -11.05 5.99
C VAL A 2 4.14 -10.69 4.52
N ALA A 3 4.97 -11.22 3.63
CA ALA A 3 4.82 -11.05 2.18
C ALA A 3 4.38 -12.38 1.55
N GLY A 4 3.57 -12.34 0.49
CA GLY A 4 3.05 -13.55 -0.17
C GLY A 4 1.94 -14.30 0.59
N GLY A 5 1.42 -13.70 1.68
CA GLY A 5 0.28 -14.24 2.40
C GLY A 5 -1.03 -13.92 1.69
N TRP A 6 -1.92 -14.91 1.57
CA TRP A 6 -3.27 -14.75 1.02
C TRP A 6 -4.37 -15.23 1.98
N GLN A 7 -4.03 -16.09 2.96
CA GLN A 7 -4.96 -16.60 3.98
C GLN A 7 -4.48 -16.21 5.40
N GLN A 8 -5.34 -15.57 6.17
CA GLN A 8 -5.19 -15.33 7.60
C GLN A 8 -5.79 -16.51 8.37
N ASP A 9 -5.07 -17.63 8.44
CA ASP A 9 -5.37 -18.71 9.39
C ASP A 9 -4.30 -18.71 10.49
N THR A 10 -4.70 -18.45 11.73
CA THR A 10 -3.80 -18.41 12.89
C THR A 10 -3.38 -19.81 13.35
N HIS A 11 -4.01 -20.86 12.82
CA HIS A 11 -3.76 -22.26 13.18
C HIS A 11 -3.05 -23.07 12.09
N VAL A 12 -2.98 -22.54 10.87
CA VAL A 12 -2.24 -23.15 9.76
C VAL A 12 -0.97 -22.36 9.55
N LYS A 13 0.19 -23.01 9.75
CA LYS A 13 1.47 -22.43 9.30
C LYS A 13 1.29 -22.06 7.82
N PRO A 14 1.60 -20.82 7.41
CA PRO A 14 1.61 -20.48 6.01
C PRO A 14 2.38 -21.57 5.26
N ALA A 15 1.84 -22.09 4.17
CA ALA A 15 2.56 -23.07 3.37
C ALA A 15 3.94 -22.47 3.09
N ALA A 16 4.99 -23.13 3.60
CA ALA A 16 6.33 -22.58 3.75
C ALA A 16 6.98 -22.15 2.42
N GLU A 17 6.29 -22.39 1.30
CA GLU A 17 6.73 -22.14 -0.07
C GLU A 17 6.08 -20.91 -0.71
N THR A 18 5.12 -20.23 -0.05
CA THR A 18 4.38 -19.09 -0.67
C THR A 18 4.55 -17.76 0.04
N SER A 19 4.99 -17.75 1.32
CA SER A 19 5.04 -16.52 2.12
C SER A 19 6.33 -16.39 2.94
N GLU A 20 6.71 -15.15 3.19
CA GLU A 20 7.97 -14.79 3.85
C GLU A 20 7.71 -13.84 5.02
N VAL A 21 8.26 -14.15 6.19
CA VAL A 21 8.16 -13.30 7.39
C VAL A 21 9.42 -12.47 7.54
N ARG A 22 9.26 -11.15 7.70
CA ARG A 22 10.36 -10.21 7.96
C ARG A 22 10.10 -9.35 9.18
N GLY A 23 11.18 -9.10 9.93
CA GLY A 23 11.19 -8.10 10.97
C GLY A 23 11.23 -6.70 10.37
N VAL A 24 10.85 -5.69 11.16
CA VAL A 24 11.00 -4.28 10.78
C VAL A 24 12.22 -3.74 11.54
N SER A 25 13.21 -3.24 10.79
CA SER A 25 14.42 -2.66 11.35
C SER A 25 14.28 -1.17 11.63
N GLN A 26 13.59 -0.43 10.75
CA GLN A 26 13.33 1.00 10.88
C GLN A 26 11.94 1.38 10.37
N VAL A 27 11.38 2.45 10.93
CA VAL A 27 10.07 3.00 10.55
C VAL A 27 10.24 4.48 10.25
N PHE A 28 10.01 4.87 9.01
CA PHE A 28 10.04 6.25 8.56
C PHE A 28 8.60 6.75 8.43
N ALA A 29 8.08 7.39 9.48
CA ALA A 29 6.78 8.07 9.39
C ALA A 29 6.92 9.32 8.50
N HIS A 30 5.92 9.59 7.66
CA HIS A 30 5.95 10.77 6.80
C HIS A 30 6.03 12.04 7.68
N PRO A 31 6.97 12.97 7.44
CA PRO A 31 7.22 14.11 8.32
C PRO A 31 6.07 15.13 8.34
N ALA A 32 5.26 15.16 7.26
CA ALA A 32 4.08 16.01 7.16
C ALA A 32 2.80 15.35 7.70
N PHE A 33 2.90 14.17 8.32
CA PHE A 33 1.72 13.51 8.90
C PHE A 33 1.01 14.41 9.91
N SER A 34 -0.30 14.60 9.77
CA SER A 34 -1.10 15.43 10.68
C SER A 34 -2.46 14.80 11.00
N GLN A 35 -2.65 14.45 12.27
CA GLN A 35 -3.98 14.04 12.77
C GLN A 35 -4.97 15.22 12.85
N GLU A 36 -4.46 16.44 13.04
CA GLU A 36 -5.30 17.65 13.13
C GLU A 36 -5.94 17.99 11.78
N ILE A 37 -5.25 17.66 10.68
CA ILE A 37 -5.75 17.84 9.31
C ILE A 37 -6.27 16.50 8.77
N LEU A 38 -7.07 15.79 9.57
CA LEU A 38 -7.74 14.54 9.21
C LEU A 38 -6.81 13.49 8.54
N PHE A 39 -5.72 13.14 9.22
CA PHE A 39 -4.76 12.15 8.74
C PHE A 39 -4.11 12.57 7.40
N ASP A 40 -3.71 13.84 7.30
CA ASP A 40 -2.93 14.34 6.16
C ASP A 40 -1.59 13.61 6.07
N SER A 41 -1.14 13.27 4.86
CA SER A 41 0.10 12.51 4.62
C SER A 41 0.25 11.23 5.47
N ASP A 42 -0.84 10.50 5.68
CA ASP A 42 -0.90 9.30 6.53
C ASP A 42 -0.35 8.06 5.83
N PHE A 43 0.98 7.96 5.78
CA PHE A 43 1.69 6.75 5.41
C PHE A 43 3.11 6.74 5.99
N ALA A 44 3.73 5.57 5.97
CA ALA A 44 5.10 5.36 6.45
C ALA A 44 5.84 4.35 5.57
N LEU A 45 7.16 4.43 5.56
CA LEU A 45 8.02 3.41 4.97
C LEU A 45 8.58 2.51 6.06
N LEU A 46 8.48 1.21 5.84
CA LEU A 46 9.03 0.19 6.74
C LEU A 46 10.28 -0.40 6.10
N GLN A 47 11.44 -0.18 6.73
CA GLN A 47 12.64 -0.90 6.35
C GLN A 47 12.63 -2.27 6.99
N LEU A 48 12.75 -3.32 6.17
CA LEU A 48 12.80 -4.69 6.65
C LEU A 48 14.17 -5.00 7.27
N ASP A 49 14.24 -5.99 8.15
CA ASP A 49 15.48 -6.46 8.76
C ASP A 49 16.40 -7.19 7.77
N ARG A 50 15.81 -7.76 6.72
CA ARG A 50 16.50 -8.36 5.57
C ARG A 50 15.58 -8.34 4.33
N PRO A 51 16.13 -8.44 3.11
CA PRO A 51 15.33 -8.49 1.89
C PRO A 51 14.33 -9.64 1.85
N VAL A 52 13.25 -9.48 1.12
CA VAL A 52 12.31 -10.54 0.75
C VAL A 52 12.69 -11.05 -0.64
N PRO A 53 12.79 -12.36 -0.88
CA PRO A 53 12.99 -12.89 -2.22
C PRO A 53 11.77 -12.62 -3.10
N GLU A 54 12.00 -12.27 -4.35
CA GLU A 54 10.93 -12.29 -5.35
C GLU A 54 10.55 -13.73 -5.67
N THR A 55 9.26 -14.00 -5.75
CA THR A 55 8.68 -15.31 -6.06
C THR A 55 7.44 -15.11 -6.93
N SER A 56 6.79 -16.20 -7.35
CA SER A 56 5.48 -16.11 -8.02
C SER A 56 4.40 -15.45 -7.15
N CYS A 57 4.58 -15.39 -5.83
CA CYS A 57 3.63 -14.80 -4.88
C CYS A 57 4.14 -13.50 -4.24
N ILE A 58 5.37 -13.09 -4.53
CA ILE A 58 6.01 -11.92 -3.92
C ILE A 58 6.67 -11.10 -5.02
N GLY A 59 6.11 -9.91 -5.27
CA GLY A 59 6.69 -8.90 -6.16
C GLY A 59 6.39 -7.49 -5.66
N PRO A 60 7.23 -6.51 -6.03
CA PRO A 60 6.97 -5.11 -5.71
C PRO A 60 5.90 -4.51 -6.64
N ALA A 61 5.13 -3.54 -6.13
CA ALA A 61 4.42 -2.58 -6.97
C ALA A 61 5.39 -1.48 -7.45
N CYS A 62 5.10 -0.87 -8.59
CA CYS A 62 5.90 0.24 -9.10
C CYS A 62 5.59 1.53 -8.32
N LEU A 63 6.56 2.43 -8.19
CA LEU A 63 6.25 3.81 -7.82
C LEU A 63 5.64 4.54 -9.02
N PRO A 64 4.69 5.47 -8.80
CA PRO A 64 4.15 6.29 -9.87
C PRO A 64 5.24 7.24 -10.41
N GLY A 65 5.25 7.44 -11.73
CA GLY A 65 6.04 8.47 -12.38
C GLY A 65 5.44 9.86 -12.21
N ASP A 66 6.20 10.90 -12.53
CA ASP A 66 5.75 12.30 -12.42
C ASP A 66 4.59 12.63 -13.39
N ASP A 67 4.34 11.76 -14.37
CA ASP A 67 3.26 11.82 -15.35
C ASP A 67 1.99 11.04 -14.95
N PHE A 68 1.96 10.46 -13.74
CA PHE A 68 0.77 9.84 -13.20
C PHE A 68 -0.18 10.90 -12.63
N GLU A 69 -1.09 11.40 -13.48
CA GLU A 69 -2.13 12.36 -13.06
C GLU A 69 -3.16 11.73 -12.11
N GLY A 70 -3.38 10.42 -12.23
CA GLY A 70 -4.14 9.61 -11.30
C GLY A 70 -5.63 9.94 -11.19
N VAL A 71 -6.22 10.74 -12.09
CA VAL A 71 -7.68 11.01 -12.11
C VAL A 71 -8.37 10.05 -13.09
N GLY A 72 -9.51 9.47 -12.69
CA GLY A 72 -10.26 8.52 -13.54
C GLY A 72 -9.52 7.22 -13.84
N SER A 73 -8.45 6.94 -13.10
CA SER A 73 -7.64 5.73 -13.28
C SER A 73 -8.33 4.53 -12.67
N MET A 74 -8.32 3.40 -13.38
CA MET A 74 -8.80 2.14 -12.87
C MET A 74 -7.75 1.54 -11.92
N CYS A 75 -8.19 1.24 -10.70
CA CYS A 75 -7.33 0.82 -9.63
C CYS A 75 -7.92 -0.39 -8.89
N GLU A 76 -7.07 -1.07 -8.14
CA GLU A 76 -7.42 -2.20 -7.30
C GLU A 76 -7.04 -1.88 -5.87
N ILE A 77 -7.93 -2.25 -4.95
CA ILE A 77 -7.70 -2.26 -3.52
C ILE A 77 -7.75 -3.71 -3.05
N THR A 78 -6.86 -4.04 -2.12
CA THR A 78 -6.78 -5.39 -1.56
C THR A 78 -6.55 -5.34 -0.05
N GLY A 79 -7.12 -6.32 0.65
CA GLY A 79 -6.97 -6.39 2.10
C GLY A 79 -7.81 -7.45 2.77
N TRP A 80 -7.69 -7.50 4.09
CA TRP A 80 -8.45 -8.39 4.98
C TRP A 80 -9.34 -7.59 5.94
N GLY A 81 -9.67 -6.35 5.60
CA GLY A 81 -10.62 -5.54 6.32
C GLY A 81 -12.04 -6.08 6.22
N MET A 82 -12.92 -5.54 7.06
CA MET A 82 -14.32 -5.91 7.10
C MET A 82 -14.96 -5.68 5.74
N GLN A 83 -15.81 -6.60 5.27
CA GLN A 83 -16.51 -6.41 3.98
C GLN A 83 -17.70 -5.44 4.09
N GLN A 84 -18.09 -5.08 5.32
CA GLN A 84 -19.15 -4.14 5.64
C GLN A 84 -18.87 -3.53 7.01
N SER A 85 -19.33 -2.31 7.26
CA SER A 85 -19.05 -1.60 8.51
C SER A 85 -19.52 -2.40 9.74
N GLY A 86 -18.57 -2.75 10.62
CA GLY A 86 -18.84 -3.54 11.82
C GLY A 86 -19.08 -5.04 11.58
N GLY A 87 -18.75 -5.55 10.38
CA GLY A 87 -18.80 -6.97 10.05
C GLY A 87 -17.58 -7.77 10.50
N ASP A 88 -17.54 -9.05 10.09
CA ASP A 88 -16.42 -9.94 10.37
C ASP A 88 -15.23 -9.71 9.42
N LEU A 89 -14.02 -10.03 9.90
CA LEU A 89 -12.82 -10.01 9.08
C LEU A 89 -12.74 -11.27 8.20
N PRO A 90 -12.52 -11.15 6.89
CA PRO A 90 -12.34 -12.29 6.00
C PRO A 90 -11.01 -13.01 6.31
N SER A 91 -11.02 -14.33 6.22
CA SER A 91 -9.80 -15.15 6.33
C SER A 91 -9.02 -15.24 5.02
N ILE A 92 -9.60 -14.83 3.89
CA ILE A 92 -8.98 -14.84 2.56
C ILE A 92 -8.83 -13.39 2.09
N LEU A 93 -7.73 -13.08 1.41
CA LEU A 93 -7.49 -11.75 0.84
C LEU A 93 -8.65 -11.37 -0.08
N GLN A 94 -9.23 -10.20 0.14
CA GLN A 94 -10.26 -9.64 -0.70
C GLN A 94 -9.66 -8.64 -1.69
N GLN A 95 -10.35 -8.45 -2.81
CA GLN A 95 -9.97 -7.50 -3.84
C GLN A 95 -11.21 -6.81 -4.39
N ALA A 96 -11.07 -5.53 -4.72
CA ALA A 96 -12.08 -4.77 -5.44
C ALA A 96 -11.47 -3.82 -6.46
N VAL A 97 -12.22 -3.58 -7.54
CA VAL A 97 -11.90 -2.56 -8.54
C VAL A 97 -12.59 -1.25 -8.17
N VAL A 98 -11.80 -0.18 -8.15
CA VAL A 98 -12.24 1.19 -7.90
C VAL A 98 -11.71 2.11 -8.99
N THR A 99 -12.26 3.31 -9.09
CA THR A 99 -11.76 4.37 -9.98
C THR A 99 -11.44 5.60 -9.15
N THR A 100 -10.31 6.23 -9.44
CA THR A 100 -9.94 7.47 -8.75
C THR A 100 -10.88 8.62 -9.12
N VAL A 101 -11.22 9.41 -8.11
CA VAL A 101 -12.13 10.55 -8.20
C VAL A 101 -11.33 11.84 -8.31
N ALA A 102 -11.79 12.77 -9.13
CA ALA A 102 -11.20 14.11 -9.23
C ALA A 102 -11.19 14.79 -7.84
N HIS A 103 -10.08 15.47 -7.52
CA HIS A 103 -9.84 16.00 -6.18
C HIS A 103 -10.89 17.02 -5.76
N ASP A 104 -11.24 17.96 -6.65
CA ASP A 104 -12.26 18.99 -6.46
C ASP A 104 -13.64 18.39 -6.15
N ARG A 105 -14.02 17.32 -6.84
CA ARG A 105 -15.27 16.59 -6.58
C ARG A 105 -15.22 15.91 -5.21
N CYS A 106 -14.11 15.26 -4.87
CA CYS A 106 -13.97 14.62 -3.57
C CYS A 106 -14.04 15.64 -2.43
N GLU A 107 -13.32 16.75 -2.56
CA GLU A 107 -13.34 17.87 -1.61
C GLU A 107 -14.75 18.44 -1.46
N ALA A 108 -15.46 18.71 -2.56
CA ALA A 108 -16.83 19.23 -2.53
C ALA A 108 -17.83 18.27 -1.87
N ASN A 109 -17.64 16.95 -2.03
CA ASN A 109 -18.46 15.95 -1.35
C ASN A 109 -18.21 15.98 0.16
N TYR A 110 -16.95 15.95 0.59
CA TYR A 110 -16.58 15.95 2.01
C TYR A 110 -16.82 17.27 2.73
N ALA A 111 -16.81 18.40 2.01
CA ALA A 111 -17.15 19.71 2.57
C ALA A 111 -18.58 19.73 3.13
N GLN A 112 -19.52 18.96 2.55
CA GLN A 112 -20.90 18.83 3.05
C GLN A 112 -20.97 18.16 4.43
N ALA A 113 -19.94 17.39 4.79
CA ALA A 113 -19.78 16.77 6.10
C ALA A 113 -18.81 17.54 7.02
N ASN A 114 -18.45 18.80 6.68
CA ASN A 114 -17.45 19.60 7.37
C ASN A 114 -16.09 18.88 7.51
N ARG A 115 -15.67 18.16 6.46
CA ARG A 115 -14.37 17.51 6.37
C ARG A 115 -13.55 18.12 5.23
N THR A 116 -12.25 18.24 5.46
CA THR A 116 -11.31 18.76 4.47
C THR A 116 -10.54 17.59 3.86
N VAL A 117 -10.50 17.54 2.53
CA VAL A 117 -9.61 16.65 1.76
C VAL A 117 -8.51 17.52 1.18
N THR A 118 -7.25 17.22 1.47
CA THR A 118 -6.12 18.03 1.00
C THR A 118 -5.54 17.50 -0.31
N ASN A 119 -4.64 18.26 -0.93
CA ASN A 119 -3.87 17.80 -2.10
C ASN A 119 -2.94 16.60 -1.80
N SER A 120 -2.65 16.32 -0.52
CA SER A 120 -1.89 15.12 -0.12
C SER A 120 -2.74 13.85 -0.12
N MET A 121 -4.03 13.98 -0.41
CA MET A 121 -5.00 12.89 -0.43
C MET A 121 -5.49 12.61 -1.86
N ILE A 122 -5.84 11.36 -2.13
CA ILE A 122 -6.48 10.89 -3.36
C ILE A 122 -7.71 10.06 -2.98
N CYS A 123 -8.81 10.23 -3.71
CA CYS A 123 -10.04 9.51 -3.42
C CYS A 123 -10.31 8.48 -4.50
N ALA A 124 -10.93 7.36 -4.14
CA ALA A 124 -11.38 6.36 -5.09
C ALA A 124 -12.75 5.81 -4.71
N ALA A 125 -13.54 5.44 -5.71
CA ALA A 125 -14.83 4.79 -5.52
C ALA A 125 -15.01 3.68 -6.55
N GLY A 126 -15.59 2.56 -6.12
CA GLY A 126 -16.00 1.46 -7.00
C GLY A 126 -17.49 1.25 -6.97
N THR A 127 -18.01 0.51 -7.96
CA THR A 127 -19.36 -0.06 -7.91
C THR A 127 -19.31 -1.53 -8.33
N SER A 128 -20.01 -2.40 -7.62
CA SER A 128 -20.12 -3.82 -7.93
C SER A 128 -21.47 -4.36 -7.47
N GLY A 129 -22.11 -5.19 -8.29
CA GLY A 129 -23.40 -5.82 -7.94
C GLY A 129 -24.54 -4.85 -7.62
N GLY A 130 -24.45 -3.58 -8.06
CA GLY A 130 -25.42 -2.53 -7.75
C GLY A 130 -25.16 -1.77 -6.44
N GLY A 131 -24.10 -2.13 -5.70
CA GLY A 131 -23.61 -1.42 -4.51
C GLY A 131 -22.32 -0.65 -4.77
N VAL A 132 -21.95 0.21 -3.84
CA VAL A 132 -20.66 0.93 -3.83
C VAL A 132 -19.61 0.02 -3.21
N VAL A 133 -18.40 0.07 -3.75
CA VAL A 133 -17.25 -0.67 -3.24
C VAL A 133 -16.21 0.30 -2.72
N ASP A 134 -15.65 -0.03 -1.56
CA ASP A 134 -14.75 0.81 -0.79
C ASP A 134 -13.83 -0.05 0.08
N ALA A 135 -12.69 0.51 0.49
CA ALA A 135 -11.90 -0.08 1.56
C ALA A 135 -12.62 0.18 2.90
N CYS A 136 -12.46 -0.72 3.87
CA CYS A 136 -13.22 -0.62 5.11
C CYS A 136 -12.33 -0.89 6.34
N GLN A 137 -12.94 -0.98 7.53
CA GLN A 137 -12.15 -1.09 8.76
C GLN A 137 -11.27 -2.33 8.73
N GLY A 138 -9.97 -2.15 8.98
CA GLY A 138 -8.96 -3.22 8.91
C GLY A 138 -8.12 -3.21 7.62
N ASP A 139 -8.49 -2.41 6.61
CA ASP A 139 -7.68 -2.20 5.40
C ASP A 139 -6.71 -1.01 5.50
N SER A 140 -6.67 -0.30 6.63
CA SER A 140 -5.79 0.86 6.84
C SER A 140 -4.32 0.51 6.60
N GLY A 141 -3.61 1.34 5.82
CA GLY A 141 -2.25 1.06 5.34
C GLY A 141 -2.19 0.15 4.12
N GLY A 142 -3.33 -0.40 3.67
CA GLY A 142 -3.45 -1.21 2.47
C GLY A 142 -3.23 -0.40 1.18
N PRO A 143 -2.96 -1.08 0.06
CA PRO A 143 -2.59 -0.41 -1.17
C PRO A 143 -3.79 0.01 -2.02
N LEU A 144 -3.69 1.18 -2.65
CA LEU A 144 -4.44 1.55 -3.85
C LEU A 144 -3.48 1.46 -5.04
N VAL A 145 -3.55 0.37 -5.80
CA VAL A 145 -2.70 0.19 -7.01
C VAL A 145 -3.47 0.52 -8.26
N CYS A 146 -2.90 1.29 -9.17
CA CYS A 146 -3.55 1.68 -10.42
C CYS A 146 -2.79 1.12 -11.62
N LEU A 147 -3.52 0.68 -12.65
CA LEU A 147 -2.90 0.26 -13.90
C LEU A 147 -2.48 1.51 -14.69
N HIS A 148 -1.17 1.66 -14.90
CA HIS A 148 -0.60 2.77 -15.66
C HIS A 148 0.50 2.25 -16.59
N ARG A 149 0.32 2.43 -17.91
CA ARG A 149 1.26 1.95 -18.95
C ARG A 149 1.67 0.49 -18.74
N ASP A 150 0.67 -0.38 -18.60
CA ASP A 150 0.81 -1.83 -18.43
C ASP A 150 1.54 -2.27 -17.15
N ARG A 151 1.65 -1.38 -16.15
CA ARG A 151 2.23 -1.68 -14.84
C ARG A 151 1.32 -1.21 -13.71
N PHE A 152 1.30 -1.95 -12.60
CA PHE A 152 0.62 -1.52 -11.39
C PHE A 152 1.51 -0.56 -10.60
N VAL A 153 1.06 0.68 -10.46
CA VAL A 153 1.72 1.70 -9.64
C VAL A 153 0.98 1.90 -8.32
N ILE A 154 1.70 2.09 -7.22
CA ILE A 154 1.09 2.43 -5.93
C ILE A 154 0.66 3.91 -5.93
N ALA A 155 -0.62 4.16 -6.17
CA ALA A 155 -1.17 5.51 -6.26
C ALA A 155 -1.52 6.10 -4.89
N GLY A 156 -1.92 5.23 -3.95
CA GLY A 156 -2.30 5.66 -2.62
C GLY A 156 -2.16 4.58 -1.54
N VAL A 157 -2.28 5.02 -0.30
CA VAL A 157 -2.28 4.18 0.91
C VAL A 157 -3.59 4.43 1.66
N THR A 158 -4.36 3.38 1.95
CA THR A 158 -5.67 3.48 2.62
C THR A 158 -5.55 4.20 3.95
N SER A 159 -6.30 5.29 4.16
CA SER A 159 -6.21 6.10 5.37
C SER A 159 -7.55 6.22 6.08
N TRP A 160 -8.56 6.87 5.48
CA TRP A 160 -9.83 7.16 6.15
C TRP A 160 -11.03 7.24 5.20
N GLY A 161 -12.23 7.27 5.78
CA GLY A 161 -13.50 7.38 5.06
C GLY A 161 -14.65 7.73 6.02
N LEU A 162 -15.84 8.02 5.47
CA LEU A 162 -17.06 8.17 6.27
C LEU A 162 -17.95 6.95 6.04
N GLY A 163 -17.91 6.01 6.99
CA GLY A 163 -18.49 4.68 6.77
C GLY A 163 -17.67 3.87 5.78
N CYS A 164 -18.29 2.87 5.16
CA CYS A 164 -17.71 2.10 4.07
C CYS A 164 -18.77 1.98 2.97
N GLY A 165 -18.40 2.27 1.72
CA GLY A 165 -19.29 2.06 0.58
C GLY A 165 -20.44 3.08 0.51
N ASP A 166 -20.16 4.34 0.83
CA ASP A 166 -21.10 5.44 0.60
C ASP A 166 -20.85 6.04 -0.81
N ALA A 167 -21.91 6.14 -1.62
CA ALA A 167 -21.80 6.66 -3.00
C ALA A 167 -21.37 8.14 -3.04
N HIS A 168 -21.66 8.87 -1.96
CA HIS A 168 -21.35 10.28 -1.82
C HIS A 168 -19.97 10.52 -1.22
N TYR A 169 -19.50 9.63 -0.34
CA TYR A 169 -18.21 9.75 0.34
C TYR A 169 -17.24 8.67 -0.13
N PRO A 170 -16.45 8.92 -1.20
CA PRO A 170 -15.47 7.95 -1.70
C PRO A 170 -14.35 7.72 -0.66
N GLY A 171 -13.78 6.52 -0.61
CA GLY A 171 -12.65 6.22 0.26
C GLY A 171 -11.47 7.17 0.02
N VAL A 172 -10.81 7.58 1.11
CA VAL A 172 -9.70 8.53 1.09
C VAL A 172 -8.37 7.83 1.41
N TYR A 173 -7.42 8.04 0.52
CA TYR A 173 -6.09 7.43 0.55
C TYR A 173 -5.04 8.55 0.61
N SER A 174 -3.94 8.31 1.30
CA SER A 174 -2.76 9.18 1.22
C SER A 174 -2.15 9.07 -0.17
N ARG A 175 -1.97 10.20 -0.86
CA ARG A 175 -1.49 10.28 -2.25
C ARG A 175 0.02 10.06 -2.29
N VAL A 176 0.45 8.95 -2.91
CA VAL A 176 1.88 8.62 -3.02
C VAL A 176 2.65 9.68 -3.82
N THR A 177 2.06 10.22 -4.89
CA THR A 177 2.71 11.26 -5.70
C THR A 177 3.05 12.52 -4.92
N ALA A 178 2.29 12.85 -3.86
CA ALA A 178 2.56 14.00 -3.00
C ALA A 178 3.78 13.81 -2.07
N GLY A 179 4.23 12.58 -1.84
CA GLY A 179 5.40 12.27 -1.02
C GLY A 179 6.51 11.51 -1.77
N LEU A 180 6.50 11.53 -3.11
CA LEU A 180 7.50 10.82 -3.92
C LEU A 180 8.93 11.26 -3.62
N ASP A 181 9.16 12.56 -3.46
CA ASP A 181 10.50 13.07 -3.15
C ASP A 181 10.99 12.58 -1.78
N TRP A 182 10.09 12.57 -0.78
CA TRP A 182 10.39 12.00 0.52
C TRP A 182 10.68 10.49 0.44
N ILE A 183 9.89 9.74 -0.34
CA ILE A 183 10.14 8.30 -0.58
C ILE A 183 11.53 8.11 -1.20
N ARG A 184 11.85 8.85 -2.27
CA ARG A 184 13.13 8.78 -2.97
C ARG A 184 14.30 9.11 -2.04
N ASP A 185 14.15 10.10 -1.15
CA ASP A 185 15.16 10.47 -0.17
C ASP A 185 15.39 9.39 0.91
N VAL A 186 14.33 8.75 1.40
CA VAL A 186 14.44 7.59 2.31
C VAL A 186 15.15 6.44 1.61
N LEU A 187 14.72 6.09 0.39
CA LEU A 187 15.32 4.99 -0.39
C LEU A 187 16.80 5.25 -0.74
N ALA A 188 17.18 6.51 -0.97
CA ALA A 188 18.57 6.92 -1.19
C ALA A 188 19.41 6.99 0.10
N GLY A 189 18.84 6.70 1.27
CA GLY A 189 19.51 6.76 2.56
C GLY A 189 19.87 8.18 3.02
N ARG A 190 19.22 9.21 2.45
CA ARG A 190 19.47 10.63 2.77
C ARG A 190 18.79 11.04 4.07
N LEU A 191 17.70 10.37 4.42
CA LEU A 191 16.96 10.60 5.66
C LEU A 191 17.29 9.51 6.68
N LYS A 192 17.50 9.93 7.93
CA LYS A 192 17.62 9.00 9.06
C LYS A 192 16.25 8.87 9.71
N SER A 193 15.85 7.63 10.01
CA SER A 193 14.68 7.39 10.86
C SER A 193 14.88 8.12 12.20
N PRO A 194 13.87 8.80 12.75
CA PRO A 194 13.93 9.27 14.13
C PRO A 194 14.31 8.08 15.02
N ASP A 195 15.37 8.22 15.81
CA ASP A 195 15.84 7.16 16.69
C ASP A 195 14.85 6.98 17.84
N ARG A 196 13.83 6.14 17.60
CA ARG A 196 12.84 5.71 18.62
C ARG A 196 13.19 4.33 19.18
N GLY A 197 14.40 3.82 18.92
CA GLY A 197 14.78 2.42 19.16
C GLY A 197 14.12 1.47 18.15
N ARG A 198 14.63 0.22 18.06
CA ARG A 198 13.95 -0.83 17.29
C ARG A 198 12.55 -1.04 17.89
N PRO A 199 11.47 -1.04 17.09
CA PRO A 199 10.18 -1.55 17.56
C PRO A 199 10.40 -2.94 18.14
N GLN A 200 10.12 -3.14 19.43
CA GLN A 200 10.18 -4.45 20.06
C GLN A 200 8.99 -5.27 19.55
N VAL A 201 9.18 -5.97 18.43
CA VAL A 201 8.23 -6.95 17.94
C VAL A 201 8.67 -8.32 18.47
N ASP A 202 7.93 -8.86 19.44
CA ASP A 202 8.17 -10.19 20.02
C ASP A 202 7.84 -11.28 18.99
N PHE A 203 8.83 -11.65 18.17
CA PHE A 203 8.75 -12.79 17.27
C PHE A 203 9.25 -14.07 17.97
N LYS A 204 8.30 -14.90 18.44
CA LYS A 204 8.58 -16.20 19.06
C LYS A 204 8.90 -17.31 18.02
N GLY A 205 10.03 -17.21 17.29
CA GLY A 205 10.50 -18.35 16.49
C GLY A 205 11.63 -18.11 15.48
N ARG A 206 12.87 -18.41 15.90
CA ARG A 206 14.11 -18.79 15.17
C ARG A 206 14.39 -18.16 13.78
N MET A 207 15.50 -17.41 13.71
CA MET A 207 16.10 -16.81 12.50
C MET A 207 17.13 -17.73 11.82
N TRP A 208 17.14 -17.73 10.49
CA TRP A 208 18.31 -18.03 9.65
C TRP A 208 18.51 -16.88 8.65
N ALA A 209 19.77 -16.65 8.26
CA ALA A 209 20.20 -15.56 7.38
C ALA A 209 20.85 -16.10 6.10
N VAL A 210 20.64 -15.40 4.98
CA VAL A 210 21.47 -15.51 3.77
C VAL A 210 22.01 -14.11 3.41
N VAL A 211 23.20 -14.13 2.83
CA VAL A 211 24.30 -13.19 2.97
C VAL A 211 24.53 -12.46 1.63
N THR A 212 24.28 -11.15 1.59
CA THR A 212 24.78 -10.09 0.65
C THR A 212 24.07 -9.75 -0.68
N GLY A 213 24.10 -8.44 -1.00
CA GLY A 213 23.81 -7.76 -2.29
C GLY A 213 23.14 -6.36 -2.10
N PRO A 214 23.61 -5.24 -2.70
CA PRO A 214 22.88 -3.97 -2.66
C PRO A 214 21.65 -4.00 -3.59
N CYS A 215 20.53 -3.43 -3.15
CA CYS A 215 19.38 -3.11 -4.01
C CYS A 215 19.71 -1.86 -4.84
N GLY A 216 19.37 -1.87 -6.13
CA GLY A 216 19.48 -0.70 -7.01
C GLY A 216 18.12 -0.25 -7.53
N ILE A 217 18.00 0.99 -7.99
CA ILE A 217 16.85 1.47 -8.77
C ILE A 217 17.29 1.50 -10.23
N ASP A 218 16.53 0.87 -11.12
CA ASP A 218 16.84 0.87 -12.54
C ASP A 218 16.43 2.19 -13.24
N GLN A 219 16.64 2.24 -14.54
CA GLN A 219 16.41 3.43 -15.37
C GLN A 219 14.91 3.77 -15.51
N ASP A 220 14.05 2.80 -15.20
CA ASP A 220 12.60 2.89 -15.24
C ASP A 220 11.98 3.14 -13.84
N GLY A 221 12.81 3.24 -12.79
CA GLY A 221 12.39 3.51 -11.43
C GLY A 221 12.02 2.26 -10.62
N CYS A 222 12.34 1.06 -11.09
CA CYS A 222 12.04 -0.20 -10.40
C CYS A 222 13.18 -0.61 -9.47
N ILE A 223 12.84 -1.14 -8.28
CA ILE A 223 13.83 -1.68 -7.33
C ILE A 223 14.27 -3.06 -7.81
N HIS A 224 15.56 -3.24 -8.07
CA HIS A 224 16.14 -4.49 -8.56
C HIS A 224 17.12 -5.07 -7.53
N SER A 225 17.00 -6.37 -7.24
CA SER A 225 18.00 -7.13 -6.49
C SER A 225 19.10 -7.63 -7.42
N SER A 226 20.35 -7.56 -6.97
CA SER A 226 21.57 -7.87 -7.74
C SER A 226 21.78 -9.38 -8.02
N SER A 227 20.81 -10.24 -7.71
CA SER A 227 20.96 -11.70 -7.71
C SER A 227 20.07 -12.47 -8.72
N PHE A 228 19.57 -11.86 -9.81
CA PHE A 228 18.99 -12.66 -10.89
C PHE A 228 19.08 -12.01 -12.29
N PRO A 229 19.52 -12.77 -13.32
CA PRO A 229 19.32 -12.42 -14.71
C PRO A 229 18.17 -13.27 -15.29
N ARG A 230 17.03 -12.64 -15.62
CA ARG A 230 16.32 -12.78 -16.91
C ARG A 230 14.90 -12.23 -16.84
N GLN A 231 14.50 -11.67 -17.97
CA GLN A 231 13.29 -10.92 -18.26
C GLN A 231 12.01 -11.63 -17.80
N TYR A 232 11.22 -10.94 -16.98
CA TYR A 232 9.78 -11.16 -16.95
C TYR A 232 9.21 -10.67 -18.29
N GLN A 233 8.87 -11.60 -19.18
CA GLN A 233 7.96 -11.28 -20.26
C GLN A 233 6.57 -11.19 -19.64
N SER A 234 6.00 -9.98 -19.71
CA SER A 234 4.61 -9.69 -19.48
C SER A 234 3.72 -10.71 -20.20
N LEU A 235 2.70 -11.20 -19.50
CA LEU A 235 1.64 -12.15 -19.91
C LEU A 235 1.95 -13.62 -19.60
N GLU A 236 1.63 -14.07 -18.38
CA GLU A 236 1.05 -15.40 -18.16
C GLU A 236 0.40 -15.51 -16.77
N LYS A 237 -0.65 -16.34 -16.71
CA LYS A 237 -1.75 -16.36 -15.73
C LYS A 237 -1.42 -17.10 -14.43
N CYS A 238 -2.00 -16.59 -13.33
CA CYS A 238 -2.20 -17.18 -11.98
C CYS A 238 -0.99 -17.86 -11.33
#